data_AF-A0A3A9JM09-F1
#
_entry.id   AF-A0A3A9JM09-F1
#
_cell.length_a   1.000
_cell.length_b   1.000
_cell.length_c   1.000
_cell.angle_alpha   90.00
_cell.angle_beta   90.00
_cell.angle_gamma   90.00
#
_symmetry.space_group_name_H-M   'P 1'
#
loop_
_entity.id
_entity.type
_entity.pdbx_description
1 polymer ?
#
loop_
_entity_poly.entity_id
_entity_poly.type
_entity_poly.pdbx_seq_one_letter_code
_entity_poly.pdbx_strand_id
1 'polypeptide(L)' 'PIRRPKPTRRQPQHLCLHKGFDYDEPRALAAEFGFTLHLRTRGEEVRARRHARAEARRWVVERTQSWTNRFRSILI' A
#
# COMPACT_ATOMS: atom_id res chain seq x y z
N PRO A 1 14.23 -10.24 22.37
CA PRO A 1 13.54 -10.10 21.06
C PRO A 1 12.32 -11.01 20.97
N ILE A 2 11.16 -10.48 20.60
CA ILE A 2 9.93 -11.26 20.42
C ILE A 2 9.95 -11.90 19.03
N ARG A 3 9.72 -13.21 18.94
CA ARG A 3 9.69 -13.93 17.65
C ARG A 3 8.43 -13.54 16.88
N ARG A 4 8.59 -13.23 15.58
CA ARG A 4 7.45 -12.98 14.69
C ARG A 4 6.56 -14.23 14.59
N PRO A 5 5.23 -14.12 14.76
CA PRO A 5 4.31 -15.23 14.56
C PRO A 5 4.28 -15.64 13.08
N LYS A 6 4.11 -16.94 12.81
CA LYS A 6 3.98 -17.43 11.43
C LYS A 6 2.55 -17.13 10.90
N PRO A 7 2.41 -16.61 9.66
CA PRO A 7 1.10 -16.42 9.06
C PRO A 7 0.40 -17.77 8.84
N THR A 8 -0.92 -17.82 9.00
CA THR A 8 -1.74 -19.01 8.72
C THR A 8 -2.92 -18.65 7.84
N ARG A 9 -3.60 -19.65 7.25
CA ARG A 9 -4.82 -19.39 6.46
C ARG A 9 -5.93 -18.69 7.25
N ARG A 10 -6.04 -18.97 8.56
CA ARG A 10 -7.05 -18.34 9.44
C ARG A 10 -6.59 -16.98 9.98
N GLN A 11 -5.29 -16.75 10.05
CA GLN A 11 -4.67 -15.52 10.54
C GLN A 11 -3.58 -15.07 9.56
N PRO A 12 -3.98 -14.57 8.38
CA PRO A 12 -3.04 -14.01 7.43
C PRO A 12 -2.44 -12.72 8.00
N GLN A 13 -1.22 -12.40 7.58
CA GLN A 13 -0.59 -11.13 7.89
C GLN A 13 -0.68 -10.22 6.69
N HIS A 14 -1.34 -9.08 6.84
CA HIS A 14 -1.60 -8.16 5.75
C HIS A 14 -0.56 -7.04 5.71
N LEU A 15 -0.07 -6.71 4.50
CA LEU A 15 0.82 -5.59 4.27
C LEU A 15 0.13 -4.61 3.31
N CYS A 16 -0.09 -3.38 3.76
CA CYS A 16 -0.69 -2.33 2.94
C CYS A 16 0.40 -1.38 2.45
N LEU A 17 0.63 -1.35 1.14
CA LEU A 17 1.60 -0.43 0.52
C LEU A 17 0.90 0.60 -0.35
N HIS A 18 1.53 1.77 -0.45
CA HIS A 18 1.12 2.83 -1.36
C HIS A 18 1.76 2.61 -2.73
N LYS A 19 1.23 3.29 -3.76
CA LYS A 19 1.68 3.18 -5.16
C LYS A 19 3.17 3.48 -5.36
N GLY A 20 3.79 4.30 -4.51
CA GLY A 20 5.23 4.58 -4.58
C GLY A 20 6.09 3.33 -4.38
N PHE A 21 5.52 2.23 -3.86
CA PHE A 21 6.12 0.90 -3.78
C PHE A 21 5.69 -0.06 -4.90
N ASP A 22 5.11 0.45 -5.99
CA ASP A 22 4.70 -0.36 -7.16
C ASP A 22 5.90 -0.68 -8.06
N TYR A 23 6.86 -1.40 -7.50
CA TYR A 23 8.01 -1.99 -8.17
C TYR A 23 8.20 -3.44 -7.68
N ASP A 24 9.14 -4.19 -8.26
CA ASP A 24 9.18 -5.64 -8.09
C ASP A 24 9.67 -6.08 -6.71
N GLU A 25 10.61 -5.36 -6.12
CA GLU A 25 11.24 -5.71 -4.85
C GLU A 25 10.24 -5.79 -3.68
N PRO A 26 9.29 -4.84 -3.48
CA PRO A 26 8.26 -4.95 -2.45
C PRO A 26 7.35 -6.15 -2.62
N ARG A 27 7.11 -6.59 -3.87
CA ARG A 27 6.31 -7.77 -4.16
C ARG A 27 7.07 -9.04 -3.80
N ALA A 28 8.35 -9.12 -4.16
CA ALA A 28 9.23 -10.21 -3.80
C ALA A 28 9.36 -10.34 -2.27
N LEU A 29 9.61 -9.23 -1.57
CA LEU A 29 9.71 -9.22 -0.12
C LEU A 29 8.37 -9.60 0.54
N ALA A 30 7.24 -9.08 0.05
CA ALA A 30 5.96 -9.47 0.63
C ALA A 30 5.73 -10.99 0.53
N ALA A 31 6.10 -11.60 -0.59
CA ALA A 31 6.01 -13.05 -0.77
C ALA A 31 6.99 -13.81 0.14
N GLU A 32 8.26 -13.40 0.18
CA GLU A 32 9.31 -14.00 1.02
C GLU A 32 8.90 -14.02 2.50
N PHE A 33 8.37 -12.90 2.98
CA PHE A 33 7.95 -12.78 4.37
C PHE A 33 6.54 -13.34 4.62
N GLY A 34 5.83 -13.86 3.62
CA GLY A 34 4.51 -14.46 3.77
C GLY A 34 3.39 -13.46 4.08
N PHE A 35 3.52 -12.22 3.61
CA PHE A 35 2.48 -11.20 3.70
C PHE A 35 1.46 -11.33 2.56
N THR A 36 0.19 -11.10 2.91
CA THR A 36 -0.85 -10.77 1.95
C THR A 36 -0.71 -9.30 1.57
N LEU A 37 -0.13 -9.04 0.39
CA LEU A 37 0.13 -7.69 -0.10
C LEU A 37 -1.14 -7.02 -0.64
N HIS A 38 -1.43 -5.82 -0.13
CA HIS A 38 -2.48 -4.92 -0.58
C HIS A 38 -1.88 -3.69 -1.25
N LEU A 39 -1.42 -3.88 -2.48
CA LEU A 39 -0.84 -2.85 -3.34
C LEU A 39 -1.78 -2.64 -4.54
N ARG A 40 -2.20 -1.40 -4.80
CA ARG A 40 -2.99 -1.06 -5.99
C ARG A 40 -2.11 -0.38 -7.02
N THR A 41 -2.24 -0.81 -8.26
CA THR A 41 -1.54 -0.24 -9.41
C THR A 41 -2.33 0.93 -10.00
N ARG A 42 -1.68 1.71 -10.88
CA ARG A 42 -2.34 2.84 -11.55
C ARG A 42 -3.53 2.36 -12.38
N GLY A 43 -4.70 2.98 -12.20
CA GLY A 43 -5.91 2.68 -12.97
C GLY A 43 -6.87 1.67 -12.32
N GLU A 44 -6.41 0.88 -11.34
CA GLU A 44 -7.26 0.03 -10.49
C GLU A 44 -8.29 0.87 -9.71
N GLU A 45 -7.90 2.06 -9.25
CA GLU A 45 -8.82 2.99 -8.56
C GLU A 45 -9.93 3.51 -9.48
N VAL A 46 -9.59 3.81 -10.74
CA VAL A 46 -10.55 4.28 -11.74
C VAL A 46 -11.57 3.18 -12.05
N ARG A 47 -11.12 1.92 -12.18
CA ARG A 47 -12.00 0.77 -12.38
C ARG A 47 -12.88 0.51 -11.16
N ALA A 48 -12.31 0.55 -9.96
CA ALA A 48 -13.08 0.31 -8.74
C ALA A 48 -14.13 1.39 -8.46
N ARG A 49 -13.83 2.65 -8.78
CA ARG A 49 -14.80 3.76 -8.68
C ARG A 49 -15.96 3.62 -9.67
N ARG A 50 -15.75 2.95 -10.81
CA ARG A 50 -16.83 2.67 -11.80
C ARG A 50 -17.77 1.55 -11.36
N HIS A 51 -17.26 0.58 -10.60
CA HIS A 51 -18.03 -0.62 -10.25
C HIS A 51 -18.65 -0.60 -8.85
N ALA A 52 -18.22 0.30 -7.97
CA ALA A 52 -18.64 0.27 -6.59
C ALA A 52 -19.42 1.53 -6.19
N ARG A 53 -20.65 1.35 -5.69
CA ARG A 53 -21.27 2.25 -4.70
C ARG A 53 -20.49 2.26 -3.36
N ALA A 54 -19.21 1.88 -3.36
CA ALA A 54 -18.38 1.80 -2.18
C ALA A 54 -17.59 3.10 -2.05
N GLU A 55 -17.74 3.76 -0.91
CA GLU A 55 -16.87 4.85 -0.51
C GLU A 55 -15.41 4.37 -0.47
N ALA A 56 -14.54 5.18 -1.05
CA ALA A 56 -13.10 4.96 -0.94
C ALA A 56 -12.68 5.13 0.53
N ARG A 57 -12.43 4.02 1.24
CA ARG A 57 -12.03 4.02 2.66
C ARG A 57 -10.56 4.32 2.91
N ARG A 58 -9.81 4.73 1.88
CA ARG A 58 -8.39 5.09 2.02
C ARG A 58 -8.26 6.60 1.94
N TRP A 59 -7.54 7.16 2.91
CA TRP A 59 -7.02 8.51 2.81
C TRP A 59 -6.07 8.58 1.61
N VAL A 60 -6.30 9.55 0.73
CA VAL A 60 -5.37 9.85 -0.37
C VAL A 60 -4.08 10.39 0.27
N VAL A 61 -3.10 9.52 0.48
CA VAL A 61 -1.79 9.83 1.08
C VAL A 61 -1.06 10.94 0.31
N GLU A 62 -1.42 11.19 -0.95
CA GLU A 62 -0.87 12.29 -1.74
C GLU A 62 -1.08 13.66 -1.08
N ARG A 63 -2.11 13.88 -0.25
CA ARG A 63 -2.22 15.14 0.50
C ARG A 63 -1.09 15.31 1.50
N THR A 64 -0.75 14.26 2.26
CA THR A 64 0.31 14.33 3.26
C THR A 64 1.67 14.40 2.60
N GLN A 65 1.94 13.58 1.59
CA GLN A 65 3.21 13.61 0.85
C GLN A 65 3.38 14.93 0.09
N SER A 66 2.33 15.43 -0.57
CA SER A 66 2.37 16.74 -1.23
C SER A 66 2.51 17.88 -0.23
N TRP A 67 1.91 17.78 0.96
CA TRP A 67 2.11 18.77 2.02
C TRP A 67 3.57 18.75 2.48
N THR A 68 4.15 17.58 2.79
CA THR A 68 5.57 17.47 3.17
C THR A 68 6.52 17.94 2.05
N ASN A 69 6.25 17.61 0.79
CA ASN A 69 7.04 18.06 -0.36
C ASN A 69 6.90 19.56 -0.64
N ARG A 70 5.75 20.18 -0.35
CA ARG A 70 5.56 21.64 -0.54
C ARG A 70 6.01 22.46 0.66
N PHE A 71 5.92 21.88 1.86
CA PHE A 71 6.31 22.53 3.11
C PHE A 71 7.82 22.47 3.33
N ARG A 72 8.51 21.52 2.70
CA ARG A 72 9.97 21.51 2.59
C ARG A 72 10.34 21.91 1.17
N SER A 73 10.85 23.12 1.02
CA SER A 73 11.73 23.49 -0.08
C SER A 73 12.98 22.59 -0.07
N ILE A 74 12.83 21.35 -0.51
CA ILE A 74 13.91 20.58 -1.08
C ILE A 74 13.75 20.80 -2.58
N LEU A 75 14.44 21.82 -3.08
CA LEU A 75 14.79 21.85 -4.48
C LEU A 75 15.62 20.59 -4.75
N ILE A 76 15.13 19.78 -5.69
CA ILE A 76 16.01 18.95 -6.51
C ILE A 76 16.15 19.72 -7.82
#